data_AF-A0A1D2SQC6-F1
#
_entry.id   AF-A0A1D2SQC6-F1
#
_cell.length_a   1.000
_cell.length_b   1.000
_cell.length_c   1.000
_cell.angle_alpha   90.00
_cell.angle_beta   90.00
_cell.angle_gamma   90.00
#
_symmetry.space_group_name_H-M   'P 1'
#
loop_
_entity.id
_entity.type
_entity.pdbx_description
1 polymer ?
#
loop_
_entity_poly.entity_id
_entity_poly.type
_entity_poly.pdbx_seq_one_letter_code
_entity_poly.pdbx_strand_id
1 'polypeptide(L)'
;MYVCFVTPLIHPSSRVEAGFFQASWYLYRNGCPEWILAEMREQFDWFNAHLPVPHGIGRHFKRRNSIWGICWFNPDATEAISRARYCAWLIEEGGLPVRSIKTSGQREIIWRDAHQIVSKPTDDLPRAFQ
;
A
#
# COMPACT_ATOMS: atom_id res chain seq x y z
N MET A 1 -2.48 -16.50 2.15
CA MET A 1 -1.24 -15.81 1.71
C MET A 1 -1.39 -14.34 1.97
N TYR A 2 -0.34 -13.67 2.42
CA TYR A 2 -0.35 -12.22 2.57
C TYR A 2 -0.42 -11.55 1.19
N VAL A 3 -1.05 -10.38 1.11
CA VAL A 3 -1.25 -9.66 -0.16
C VAL A 3 -0.81 -8.20 -0.02
N CYS A 4 -0.11 -7.71 -1.04
CA CYS A 4 0.23 -6.30 -1.19
C CYS A 4 -0.29 -5.83 -2.55
N PHE A 5 -0.68 -4.55 -2.63
CA PHE A 5 -1.18 -3.92 -3.86
C PHE A 5 -0.21 -2.82 -4.27
N VAL A 6 0.34 -2.96 -5.46
CA VAL A 6 1.49 -2.20 -5.95
C VAL A 6 1.17 -1.52 -7.28
N THR A 7 1.90 -0.45 -7.57
CA THR A 7 1.82 0.36 -8.80
C THR A 7 3.15 0.32 -9.54
N PRO A 8 3.24 0.69 -10.83
CA PRO A 8 4.50 0.69 -11.57
C PRO A 8 5.47 1.80 -11.09
N LEU A 9 5.01 2.70 -10.20
CA LEU A 9 5.87 3.74 -9.64
C LEU A 9 6.92 3.09 -8.73
N ILE A 10 8.19 3.33 -9.01
CA ILE A 10 9.27 2.82 -8.17
C ILE A 10 9.51 3.78 -7.02
N HIS A 11 9.46 3.23 -5.81
CA HIS A 11 9.77 3.98 -4.62
C HIS A 11 11.27 4.36 -4.62
N PRO A 12 11.64 5.66 -4.52
CA PRO A 12 13.02 6.13 -4.74
C PRO A 12 14.07 5.50 -3.81
N SER A 13 13.64 5.05 -2.62
CA SER A 13 14.56 4.54 -1.60
C SER A 13 14.54 3.02 -1.38
N SER A 14 13.38 2.36 -1.29
CA SER A 14 13.32 0.88 -1.34
C SER A 14 13.62 0.29 -2.71
N ARG A 15 13.54 1.07 -3.80
CA ARG A 15 13.74 0.62 -5.19
C ARG A 15 12.80 -0.50 -5.64
N VAL A 16 11.65 -0.62 -5.00
CA VAL A 16 10.58 -1.57 -5.35
C VAL A 16 9.33 -0.81 -5.74
N GLU A 17 8.39 -1.55 -6.35
CA GLU A 17 7.07 -1.05 -6.72
C GLU A 17 6.34 -0.45 -5.51
N ALA A 18 5.83 0.77 -5.67
CA ALA A 18 5.22 1.52 -4.59
C ALA A 18 3.80 1.01 -4.33
N GLY A 19 3.44 0.91 -3.05
CA GLY A 19 2.08 0.65 -2.63
C GLY A 19 1.13 1.80 -2.98
N PHE A 20 -0.16 1.48 -3.19
CA PHE A 20 -1.12 2.45 -3.70
C PHE A 20 -1.34 3.68 -2.81
N PHE A 21 -1.12 3.57 -1.49
CA PHE A 21 -1.23 4.72 -0.57
C PHE A 21 -0.31 5.87 -1.00
N GLN A 22 0.91 5.54 -1.45
CA GLN A 22 1.86 6.55 -1.93
C GLN A 22 1.55 7.03 -3.34
N ALA A 23 0.96 6.14 -4.15
CA ALA A 23 0.66 6.43 -5.54
C ALA A 23 -0.56 7.33 -5.73
N SER A 24 -1.41 7.50 -4.70
CA SER A 24 -2.59 8.36 -4.75
C SER A 24 -2.30 9.81 -5.15
N TRP A 25 -1.14 10.35 -4.80
CA TRP A 25 -0.70 11.69 -5.22
C TRP A 25 -0.58 11.85 -6.75
N TYR A 26 -0.27 10.77 -7.48
CA TYR A 26 -0.22 10.77 -8.94
C TYR A 26 -1.57 11.14 -9.54
N LEU A 27 -2.66 10.63 -8.97
CA LEU A 27 -4.02 10.90 -9.44
C LEU A 27 -4.40 12.36 -9.28
N TYR A 28 -4.06 12.97 -8.13
CA TYR A 28 -4.28 14.40 -7.91
C TYR A 28 -3.52 15.27 -8.93
N ARG A 29 -2.32 14.87 -9.34
CA ARG A 29 -1.51 15.66 -10.28
C ARG A 29 -1.95 15.54 -11.74
N ASN A 30 -2.58 14.44 -12.12
CA ASN A 30 -2.92 14.17 -13.51
C ASN A 30 -4.39 14.47 -13.86
N GLY A 31 -5.08 15.24 -13.01
CA GLY A 31 -6.45 15.66 -13.28
C GLY A 31 -7.46 14.51 -13.22
N CYS A 32 -7.25 13.56 -12.29
CA CYS A 32 -8.21 12.48 -12.05
C CYS A 32 -9.61 13.06 -11.73
N PRO A 33 -10.69 12.46 -12.26
CA PRO A 33 -12.06 12.90 -11.97
C PRO A 33 -12.36 13.05 -10.47
N GLU A 34 -13.07 14.13 -10.10
CA GLU A 34 -13.34 14.46 -8.70
C GLU A 34 -14.08 13.34 -7.94
N TRP A 35 -14.98 12.60 -8.62
CA TRP A 35 -15.71 11.51 -7.98
C TRP A 35 -14.77 10.36 -7.55
N ILE A 36 -13.69 10.08 -8.30
CA ILE A 36 -12.67 9.09 -7.90
C ILE A 36 -11.92 9.60 -6.67
N LEU A 37 -11.56 10.88 -6.65
CA LEU A 37 -10.86 11.48 -5.52
C LEU A 37 -11.71 11.48 -4.25
N ALA A 38 -13.01 11.72 -4.37
CA ALA A 38 -13.97 11.65 -3.28
C ALA A 38 -14.09 10.22 -2.72
N GLU A 39 -14.33 9.23 -3.58
CA GLU A 39 -14.40 7.82 -3.18
C GLU A 39 -13.11 7.34 -2.51
N MET A 40 -11.95 7.71 -3.07
CA MET A 40 -10.65 7.38 -2.48
C MET A 40 -10.46 7.99 -1.10
N ARG A 41 -10.94 9.22 -0.88
CA ARG A 41 -10.86 9.88 0.43
C ARG A 41 -11.63 9.11 1.48
N GLU A 42 -12.85 8.66 1.17
CA GLU A 42 -13.66 7.85 2.09
C GLU A 42 -12.96 6.55 2.48
N GLN A 43 -12.34 5.87 1.51
CA GLN A 43 -11.58 4.66 1.81
C GLN A 43 -10.36 4.95 2.69
N PHE A 44 -9.65 6.04 2.44
CA PHE A 44 -8.48 6.43 3.22
C PHE A 44 -8.84 6.85 4.64
N ASP A 45 -9.97 7.53 4.83
CA ASP A 45 -10.49 7.85 6.16
C ASP A 45 -10.83 6.57 6.93
N TRP A 46 -11.43 5.58 6.28
CA TRP A 46 -11.63 4.26 6.88
C TRP A 46 -10.31 3.61 7.29
N PHE A 47 -9.30 3.57 6.40
CA PHE A 47 -7.99 3.00 6.74
C PHE A 47 -7.31 3.74 7.90
N ASN A 48 -7.39 5.07 7.94
CA ASN A 48 -6.81 5.86 9.03
C ASN A 48 -7.47 5.56 10.38
N ALA A 49 -8.76 5.21 10.39
CA ALA A 49 -9.50 4.86 11.59
C ALA A 49 -9.30 3.39 12.03
N HIS A 50 -9.09 2.46 11.08
CA HIS A 50 -9.17 1.02 11.35
C HIS A 50 -7.86 0.26 11.13
N LEU A 51 -6.91 0.81 10.38
CA LEU A 51 -5.61 0.19 10.14
C LEU A 51 -4.58 0.81 11.09
N PRO A 52 -4.10 0.06 12.10
CA PRO A 52 -3.11 0.58 13.03
C PRO A 52 -1.88 1.08 12.29
N VAL A 53 -1.42 2.28 12.64
CA VAL A 53 -0.13 2.78 12.19
C VAL A 53 0.90 2.35 13.23
N PRO A 54 2.03 1.74 12.83
CA PRO A 54 3.06 1.31 13.77
C PRO A 54 3.46 2.43 14.76
N HIS A 55 3.09 2.31 16.04
CA HIS A 55 3.50 3.29 17.05
C HIS A 55 5.02 3.19 17.28
N GLY A 56 5.72 4.33 17.36
CA GLY A 56 7.19 4.41 17.50
C GLY A 56 7.98 4.39 16.18
N ILE A 57 7.51 3.62 15.20
CA ILE A 57 8.05 3.61 13.82
C ILE A 57 7.36 4.68 12.95
N GLY A 58 6.08 4.96 13.21
CA GLY A 58 5.27 5.93 12.48
C GLY A 58 5.79 7.37 12.49
N ARG A 59 6.58 7.75 13.50
CA ARG A 59 7.22 9.09 13.59
C ARG A 59 8.30 9.25 12.51
N HIS A 60 8.96 8.16 12.10
CA HIS A 60 9.92 8.15 10.99
C HIS A 60 9.23 8.01 9.63
N PHE A 61 8.12 7.27 9.55
CA PHE A 61 7.33 7.16 8.32
C PHE A 61 6.63 8.48 7.94
N LYS A 62 6.24 9.31 8.92
CA LYS A 62 5.50 10.58 8.66
C LYS A 62 6.38 11.83 8.47
N ARG A 63 7.71 11.81 8.70
CA ARG A 63 8.50 13.05 8.85
C ARG A 63 9.92 13.13 8.26
N ARG A 64 10.25 12.47 7.14
CA ARG A 64 11.54 12.57 6.39
C ARG A 64 12.67 11.64 6.83
N ASN A 65 12.47 10.32 6.80
CA ASN A 65 13.48 9.27 6.55
C ASN A 65 12.88 7.91 6.95
N SER A 66 11.86 7.48 6.20
CA SER A 66 11.07 6.29 6.48
C SER A 66 11.91 5.02 6.31
N ILE A 67 11.76 4.04 7.21
CA ILE A 67 12.14 2.66 6.89
C ILE A 67 11.21 2.25 5.76
N TRP A 68 11.73 1.87 4.59
CA TRP A 68 10.91 1.59 3.41
C TRP A 68 10.36 0.17 3.44
N GLY A 69 9.57 -0.13 4.46
CA GLY A 69 8.93 -1.43 4.61
C GLY A 69 7.77 -1.61 3.64
N ILE A 70 7.54 -2.85 3.23
CA ILE A 70 6.42 -3.24 2.39
C ILE A 70 5.30 -3.70 3.31
N CYS A 71 4.14 -3.04 3.20
CA CYS A 71 2.96 -3.42 3.95
C CYS A 71 2.23 -4.56 3.23
N TRP A 72 1.95 -5.62 3.97
CA TRP A 72 1.18 -6.76 3.46
C TRP A 72 -0.04 -6.98 4.33
N PHE A 73 -1.21 -7.05 3.72
CA PHE A 73 -2.43 -7.43 4.42
C PHE A 73 -2.37 -8.90 4.82
N ASN A 74 -2.73 -9.15 6.07
CA ASN A 74 -3.03 -10.48 6.59
C ASN A 74 -4.23 -11.04 5.80
N PRO A 75 -4.21 -12.30 5.32
CA PRO A 75 -5.37 -12.91 4.66
C PRO A 75 -6.68 -12.81 5.46
N ASP A 76 -6.61 -12.76 6.78
CA ASP A 76 -7.80 -12.66 7.66
C ASP A 76 -8.35 -11.23 7.73
N ALA A 77 -7.61 -10.22 7.25
CA ALA A 77 -8.04 -8.82 7.18
C ALA A 77 -8.98 -8.57 6.01
N THR A 78 -10.08 -9.33 5.94
CA THR A 78 -10.98 -9.42 4.78
C THR A 78 -11.58 -8.07 4.38
N GLU A 79 -12.01 -7.24 5.33
CA GLU A 79 -12.54 -5.90 5.04
C GLU A 79 -11.44 -4.98 4.49
N ALA A 80 -10.27 -4.95 5.11
CA ALA A 80 -9.14 -4.14 4.64
C ALA A 80 -8.70 -4.56 3.23
N ILE A 81 -8.69 -5.86 2.93
CA ILE A 81 -8.40 -6.38 1.59
C ILE A 81 -9.50 -5.98 0.59
N SER A 82 -10.76 -6.06 0.97
CA SER A 82 -11.89 -5.68 0.11
C SER A 82 -11.80 -4.19 -0.27
N ARG A 83 -11.57 -3.32 0.71
CA ARG A 83 -11.38 -1.88 0.48
C ARG A 83 -10.11 -1.59 -0.33
N ALA A 84 -9.03 -2.31 -0.08
CA ALA A 84 -7.81 -2.18 -0.87
C ALA A 84 -8.02 -2.55 -2.35
N ARG A 85 -8.85 -3.57 -2.64
CA ARG A 85 -9.25 -3.90 -4.02
C ARG A 85 -10.09 -2.80 -4.64
N TYR A 86 -11.00 -2.21 -3.88
CA TYR A 86 -11.80 -1.08 -4.36
C TYR A 86 -10.91 0.15 -4.66
N CYS A 87 -9.96 0.48 -3.78
CA CYS A 87 -8.95 1.50 -4.06
C CYS A 87 -8.11 1.16 -5.30
N ALA A 88 -7.70 -0.10 -5.46
CA ALA A 88 -6.95 -0.52 -6.64
C ALA A 88 -7.75 -0.23 -7.91
N TRP A 89 -9.02 -0.62 -7.97
CA TRP A 89 -9.91 -0.33 -9.09
C TRP A 89 -10.04 1.18 -9.35
N LEU A 90 -10.31 2.00 -8.32
CA LEU A 90 -10.39 3.46 -8.44
C LEU A 90 -9.12 4.08 -9.04
N ILE A 91 -7.96 3.57 -8.62
CA ILE A 91 -6.66 4.08 -9.09
C ILE A 91 -6.39 3.66 -10.55
N GLU A 92 -6.81 2.45 -10.92
CA GLU A 92 -6.77 1.99 -12.32
C GLU A 92 -7.67 2.84 -13.22
N GLU A 93 -8.91 3.13 -12.79
CA GLU A 93 -9.82 4.06 -13.51
C GLU A 93 -9.23 5.47 -13.60
N GLY A 94 -8.46 5.88 -12.60
CA GLY A 94 -7.70 7.14 -12.59
C GLY A 94 -6.47 7.15 -13.50
N GLY A 95 -6.19 6.06 -14.21
CA GLY A 95 -5.11 5.96 -15.21
C GLY A 95 -3.78 5.44 -14.68
N LEU A 96 -3.72 4.92 -13.44
CA LEU A 96 -2.52 4.30 -12.89
C LEU A 96 -2.76 2.81 -12.64
N PRO A 97 -2.08 1.88 -13.34
CA PRO A 97 -2.35 0.46 -13.16
C PRO A 97 -1.95 -0.02 -11.76
N VAL A 98 -2.72 -0.96 -11.21
CA VAL A 98 -2.48 -1.56 -9.89
C VAL A 98 -2.48 -3.08 -10.03
N ARG A 99 -1.55 -3.74 -9.34
CA ARG A 99 -1.47 -5.21 -9.32
C ARG A 99 -1.35 -5.70 -7.90
N SER A 100 -1.87 -6.91 -7.64
CA SER A 100 -1.68 -7.56 -6.36
C SER A 100 -0.52 -8.55 -6.43
N ILE A 101 0.46 -8.41 -5.53
CA ILE A 101 1.49 -9.43 -5.28
C ILE A 101 1.13 -10.21 -4.02
N LYS A 102 1.49 -11.49 -4.01
CA LYS A 102 1.17 -12.40 -2.89
C LYS A 102 2.40 -13.13 -2.42
N THR A 103 2.42 -13.47 -1.15
CA THR A 103 3.49 -14.26 -0.54
C THR A 103 2.96 -15.21 0.54
N SER A 104 3.56 -16.38 0.67
CA SER A 104 3.29 -17.33 1.75
C SER A 104 4.02 -16.97 3.04
N GLY A 105 5.06 -16.15 2.98
CA GLY A 105 5.80 -15.68 4.15
C GLY A 105 6.69 -14.49 3.83
N GLN A 106 6.96 -13.67 4.84
CA GLN A 106 7.93 -12.59 4.72
C GLN A 106 9.08 -12.78 5.69
N ARG A 107 10.29 -12.59 5.17
CA ARG A 107 11.51 -12.53 5.98
C ARG A 107 11.64 -11.10 6.52
N GLU A 108 12.33 -10.94 7.65
CA GLU A 108 12.60 -9.63 8.24
C GLU A 108 11.35 -8.75 8.50
N ILE A 109 10.36 -9.32 9.21
CA ILE A 109 9.18 -8.58 9.68
C ILE A 109 9.62 -7.58 10.74
N ILE A 110 9.45 -6.30 10.44
CA ILE A 110 9.79 -5.19 11.34
C ILE A 110 8.60 -4.71 12.15
N TRP A 111 7.37 -5.07 11.74
CA TRP A 111 6.17 -4.80 12.50
C TRP A 111 5.02 -5.72 12.08
N ARG A 112 4.09 -5.98 13.02
CA ARG A 112 2.93 -6.85 12.84
C ARG A 112 1.79 -6.38 13.72
N ASP A 113 0.58 -6.44 13.18
CA ASP A 113 -0.66 -6.37 13.94
C ASP A 113 -1.66 -7.45 13.44
N ALA A 114 -2.94 -7.32 13.80
CA ALA A 114 -3.99 -8.23 13.36
C ALA A 114 -4.29 -8.13 11.86
N HIS A 115 -4.10 -6.96 11.25
CA HIS A 115 -4.51 -6.63 9.89
C HIS A 115 -3.39 -6.76 8.86
N GLN A 116 -2.13 -6.61 9.26
CA GLN A 116 -1.00 -6.51 8.37
C GLN A 116 0.34 -6.86 9.03
N ILE A 117 1.31 -7.13 8.17
CA ILE A 117 2.73 -7.15 8.50
C ILE A 117 3.47 -6.11 7.68
N VAL A 118 4.55 -5.58 8.22
CA VAL A 118 5.51 -4.76 7.49
C VAL A 118 6.83 -5.49 7.49
N SER A 119 7.36 -5.77 6.30
CA SER A 119 8.68 -6.42 6.12
C SER A 119 9.65 -5.50 5.41
N LYS A 120 10.95 -5.72 5.59
CA LYS A 120 11.95 -5.08 4.73
C LYS A 120 11.84 -5.63 3.29
N PRO A 121 12.09 -4.81 2.27
CA PRO A 121 12.27 -5.30 0.90
C PRO A 121 13.47 -6.24 0.83
N THR A 122 13.31 -7.32 0.09
CA THR A 122 14.35 -8.32 -0.20
C THR A 122 14.46 -8.54 -1.71
N ASP A 123 15.54 -9.15 -2.17
CA ASP A 123 15.77 -9.39 -3.61
C ASP A 123 14.76 -10.38 -4.21
N ASP A 124 14.21 -11.29 -3.40
CA ASP A 124 13.19 -12.29 -3.77
C ASP A 124 11.74 -11.75 -3.72
N LEU A 125 11.56 -10.45 -3.48
CA LEU A 125 10.26 -9.83 -3.50
C LEU A 125 9.58 -10.02 -4.86
N PRO A 126 8.33 -10.53 -4.91
CA PRO A 126 7.57 -10.59 -6.15
C PRO A 126 7.37 -9.19 -6.74
N ARG A 127 7.55 -9.06 -8.06
CA ARG A 127 7.35 -7.82 -8.81
C ARG A 127 6.25 -8.03 -9.84
N ALA A 128 5.37 -7.05 -9.99
CA ALA A 128 4.19 -7.16 -10.84
C ALA A 128 4.31 -6.47 -12.20
N PHE A 129 5.28 -5.56 -12.38
CA PHE A 129 5.44 -4.71 -13.55
C PHE A 129 6.84 -4.79 -14.19
N GLN A 130 7.61 -5.84 -13.88
CA GLN A 130 8.89 -6.14 -14.54
C GLN A 130 8.75 -7.07 -15.74
#